data_AF-A0A3D4JEX9-F1
#
_entry.id   AF-A0A3D4JEX9-F1
#
_cell.length_a   1.000
_cell.length_b   1.000
_cell.length_c   1.000
_cell.angle_alpha   90.00
_cell.angle_beta   90.00
_cell.angle_gamma   90.00
#
_symmetry.space_group_name_H-M   'P 1'
#
loop_
_entity.id
_entity.type
_entity.pdbx_description
1 polymer ?
#
loop_
_entity_poly.entity_id
_entity_poly.type
_entity_poly.pdbx_seq_one_letter_code
_entity_poly.pdbx_strand_id
1 'polypeptide(L)' 'MPKKETSGKTIRVTWVRSSIGYTKDQKATVKALGLRRLHQTVE' A
#
# COMPACT_ATOMS: atom_id res chain seq x y z
N MET A 1 33.75 7.71 7.51
CA MET A 1 32.79 6.92 6.70
C MET A 1 31.39 7.42 7.03
N PRO A 2 30.56 7.83 6.06
CA PRO A 2 29.23 8.37 6.37
C PRO A 2 28.36 7.23 6.91
N LYS A 3 27.76 7.46 8.07
CA LYS A 3 26.93 6.48 8.79
C LYS A 3 25.59 6.39 8.07
N LYS A 4 25.25 5.23 7.52
CA LYS A 4 23.96 4.99 6.83
C LYS A 4 22.87 4.88 7.90
N GLU A 5 22.10 5.94 8.08
CA GLU A 5 20.97 5.95 9.03
C GLU A 5 19.78 5.19 8.44
N THR A 6 19.66 3.91 8.81
CA THR A 6 18.48 3.11 8.56
C THR A 6 17.40 3.50 9.57
N SER A 7 16.82 4.69 9.42
CA SER A 7 15.53 4.98 10.04
C SER A 7 14.52 4.02 9.42
N GLY A 8 13.96 3.12 10.22
CA GLY A 8 12.91 2.21 9.78
C GLY A 8 11.70 3.02 9.33
N LYS A 9 11.61 3.28 8.03
CA LYS A 9 10.52 4.07 7.43
C LYS A 9 9.38 3.11 7.11
N THR A 10 8.48 2.95 8.07
CA THR A 10 7.19 2.28 7.87
C THR A 10 6.39 3.07 6.84
N ILE A 11 5.86 2.39 5.81
CA ILE A 11 5.13 3.04 4.71
C ILE A 11 3.65 2.89 4.96
N ARG A 12 3.00 4.00 5.29
CA ARG A 12 1.56 4.03 5.46
C ARG A 12 0.85 4.17 4.11
N VAL A 13 -0.03 3.23 3.78
CA VAL A 13 -0.78 3.20 2.52
C VAL A 13 -2.28 3.20 2.79
N THR A 14 -3.03 4.11 2.15
CA THR A 14 -4.50 4.19 2.26
C THR A 14 -5.18 3.93 0.92
N TRP A 15 -6.21 3.08 0.89
CA TRP A 15 -6.97 2.80 -0.32
C TRP A 15 -8.06 3.85 -0.57
N VAL A 16 -7.78 4.88 -1.39
CA VAL A 16 -8.69 6.02 -1.57
C VAL A 16 -9.70 5.86 -2.72
N ARG A 17 -9.37 5.08 -3.76
CA ARG A 17 -10.22 4.92 -4.95
C ARG A 17 -10.50 3.47 -5.26
N SER A 18 -11.74 3.16 -5.63
CA SER A 18 -12.16 1.80 -5.95
C SER A 18 -11.31 1.18 -7.04
N SER A 19 -11.02 -0.13 -6.93
CA SER A 19 -10.28 -0.90 -7.94
C SER A 19 -11.17 -1.42 -9.06
N ILE A 20 -12.49 -1.14 -9.03
CA ILE A 20 -13.43 -1.45 -10.11
C ILE A 20 -13.02 -0.69 -11.38
N GLY A 21 -13.06 -1.36 -12.53
CA GLY A 21 -12.62 -0.78 -13.82
C GLY A 21 -11.11 -0.81 -14.07
N TYR A 22 -10.28 -1.09 -13.06
CA TYR A 22 -8.83 -1.22 -13.23
C TYR A 22 -8.40 -2.63 -13.68
N THR A 23 -7.14 -2.74 -14.12
CA THR A 23 -6.54 -3.99 -14.59
C THR A 23 -6.51 -5.06 -13.49
N LYS A 24 -6.39 -6.33 -13.89
CA LYS A 24 -6.37 -7.47 -12.97
C LYS A 24 -5.21 -7.36 -11.98
N ASP A 25 -4.05 -6.88 -12.43
CA ASP A 25 -2.85 -6.77 -11.61
C ASP A 25 -3.03 -5.75 -10.48
N GLN A 26 -3.63 -4.59 -10.76
CA GLN A 26 -3.91 -3.60 -9.72
C GLN A 26 -4.90 -4.12 -8.67
N LYS A 27 -5.93 -4.85 -9.10
CA LYS A 27 -6.87 -5.51 -8.18
C LYS A 27 -6.15 -6.56 -7.32
N ALA A 28 -5.19 -7.28 -7.89
CA ALA A 28 -4.37 -8.25 -7.16
C ALA A 28 -3.45 -7.56 -6.14
N THR A 29 -2.82 -6.44 -6.50
CA THR A 29 -1.97 -5.65 -5.59
C THR A 29 -2.75 -5.15 -4.38
N VAL A 30 -3.95 -4.58 -4.57
CA VAL A 30 -4.79 -4.11 -3.44
C VAL A 30 -5.09 -5.26 -2.47
N LYS A 31 -5.38 -6.46 -2.97
CA LYS A 31 -5.60 -7.65 -2.14
C LYS A 31 -4.32 -8.13 -1.45
N ALA A 32 -3.20 -8.14 -2.16
CA ALA A 32 -1.90 -8.56 -1.63
C ALA A 32 -1.41 -7.63 -0.51
N LEU A 33 -1.72 -6.33 -0.60
CA LEU A 33 -1.47 -5.35 0.45
C LEU A 33 -2.42 -5.49 1.66
N GLY A 34 -3.38 -6.43 1.64
CA GLY A 34 -4.29 -6.66 2.76
C GLY A 34 -5.42 -5.62 2.91
N LEU A 35 -5.63 -4.78 1.90
CA LEU A 35 -6.71 -3.79 1.88
C LEU A 35 -8.03 -4.48 1.54
N ARG A 36 -8.97 -4.45 2.49
CA ARG A 36 -10.29 -5.13 2.42
C ARG A 36 -11.45 -4.18 2.13
N ARG A 37 -11.30 -2.88 2.46
CA ARG A 37 -12.34 -1.85 2.24
C ARG A 37 -11.71 -0.51 1.87
N LEU A 38 -12.47 0.33 1.16
CA LEU A 38 -12.08 1.70 0.86
C LEU A 38 -11.83 2.50 2.15
N HIS A 39 -10.90 3.44 2.05
CA HIS A 39 -10.36 4.26 3.14
C HIS A 39 -9.69 3.46 4.28
N GLN A 40 -9.41 2.18 4.09
CA GLN A 40 -8.54 1.43 5.00
C GLN A 40 -7.08 1.84 4.80
N THR A 41 -6.37 1.92 5.92
CA THR A 41 -4.94 2.18 5.97
C THR A 41 -4.20 0.94 6.46
N VAL A 42 -3.05 0.65 5.85
CA VAL A 42 -2.08 -0.38 6.26
C VAL A 42 -0.70 0.28 6.43
N GLU A 43 0.17 -0.32 7.23
CA GLU A 43 1.52 0.15 7.58
C GLU A 43 2.60 -0.85 7.13
#